data_AF-A0A6L9MNP2-F1
#
_entry.id   AF-A0A6L9MNP2-F1
#
_cell.length_a   1.000
_cell.length_b   1.000
_cell.length_c   1.000
_cell.angle_alpha   90.00
_cell.angle_beta   90.00
_cell.angle_gamma   90.00
#
_symmetry.space_group_name_H-M   'P 1'
#
loop_
_entity.id
_entity.type
_entity.pdbx_description
1 polymer ?
#
loop_
_entity_poly.entity_id
_entity_poly.type
_entity_poly.pdbx_seq_one_letter_code
_entity_poly.pdbx_strand_id
1 'polypeptide(L)' 'MDAERELREAVNGMLDSLDAVVKTYGGLDPYLLVDLISEQIEFSHDRIEAVIREEASKRAIPLLPARPQTQH' A
#
# COMPACT_ATOMS: atom_id res chain seq x y z
N MET A 1 -19.39 -5.53 -11.29
CA MET A 1 -18.75 -4.76 -10.21
C MET A 1 -17.26 -4.92 -10.40
N ASP A 2 -16.53 -3.81 -10.42
CA ASP A 2 -15.16 -3.75 -10.95
C ASP A 2 -14.18 -3.96 -9.79
N ALA A 3 -13.76 -5.19 -9.54
CA ALA A 3 -12.98 -5.55 -8.36
C ALA A 3 -11.65 -4.75 -8.29
N GLU A 4 -11.09 -4.36 -9.43
CA GLU A 4 -9.92 -3.48 -9.49
C GLU A 4 -10.21 -2.07 -8.95
N ARG A 5 -11.42 -1.55 -9.18
CA ARG A 5 -11.84 -0.26 -8.62
C ARG A 5 -11.93 -0.34 -7.10
N GLU A 6 -12.47 -1.42 -6.56
CA GLU A 6 -12.56 -1.65 -5.11
C GLU A 6 -11.18 -1.72 -4.45
N LEU A 7 -10.24 -2.46 -5.06
CA LEU A 7 -8.85 -2.48 -4.61
C LEU A 7 -8.23 -1.07 -4.59
N ARG A 8 -8.41 -0.30 -5.66
CA ARG A 8 -7.89 1.08 -5.73
C ARG A 8 -8.54 1.98 -4.69
N GLU A 9 -9.83 1.85 -4.43
CA GLU A 9 -10.53 2.63 -3.40
C GLU A 9 -9.97 2.30 -1.99
N ALA A 10 -9.75 1.02 -1.68
CA ALA A 10 -9.16 0.61 -0.41
C ALA A 10 -7.70 1.09 -0.24
N VAL A 11 -6.86 0.95 -1.27
CA VAL A 11 -5.49 1.49 -1.26
C VAL A 11 -5.50 2.99 -1.01
N ASN A 12 -6.35 3.73 -1.73
CA ASN A 12 -6.43 5.19 -1.61
C ASN A 12 -6.88 5.62 -0.21
N GLY A 13 -7.92 4.99 0.35
CA GLY A 13 -8.39 5.30 1.70
C GLY A 13 -7.34 5.02 2.78
N MET A 14 -6.54 3.96 2.60
CA MET A 14 -5.44 3.66 3.50
C MET A 14 -4.30 4.68 3.37
N LEU A 15 -3.89 5.05 2.15
CA LEU A 15 -2.88 6.09 1.93
C LEU A 15 -3.30 7.44 2.52
N ASP A 16 -4.58 7.81 2.39
CA ASP A 16 -5.13 9.02 3.01
C ASP A 16 -5.04 8.98 4.54
N SER A 17 -5.35 7.82 5.14
CA SER A 17 -5.30 7.64 6.59
C SER A 17 -3.87 7.68 7.15
N LEU A 18 -2.88 7.36 6.33
CA LEU A 18 -1.47 7.26 6.72
C LEU A 18 -0.63 8.48 6.34
N ASP A 19 -1.21 9.55 5.78
CA ASP A 19 -0.49 10.79 5.43
C ASP A 19 0.28 11.39 6.62
N ALA A 20 -0.30 11.33 7.82
CA ALA A 20 0.37 11.78 9.05
C ALA A 20 1.59 10.91 9.41
N VAL A 21 1.54 9.61 9.12
CA VAL A 21 2.65 8.67 9.34
C VAL A 21 3.79 8.99 8.38
N VAL A 22 3.48 9.25 7.10
CA VAL A 22 4.48 9.69 6.10
C VAL A 22 5.24 10.92 6.58
N LYS A 23 4.53 11.94 7.07
CA LYS A 23 5.12 13.18 7.59
C LYS A 23 6.04 12.96 8.79
N THR A 24 5.74 11.95 9.61
CA THR A 24 6.46 11.65 10.84
C THR A 24 7.69 10.76 10.61
N TYR A 25 7.55 9.74 9.76
CA TYR A 25 8.53 8.66 9.60
C TYR A 25 9.25 8.66 8.23
N GLY A 26 8.88 9.57 7.32
CA GLY A 26 9.54 9.77 6.03
C GLY A 26 9.12 8.80 4.93
N GLY A 27 8.19 7.87 5.19
CA GLY A 27 7.61 7.00 4.18
C GLY A 27 6.77 5.85 4.75
N LEU A 28 6.15 5.08 3.86
CA LEU A 28 5.35 3.88 4.22
C LEU A 28 6.06 2.60 3.80
N ASP A 29 5.98 1.56 4.63
CA ASP A 29 6.48 0.23 4.26
C ASP A 29 5.45 -0.48 3.37
N PRO A 30 5.75 -0.71 2.07
CA PRO A 30 4.78 -1.29 1.15
C PRO A 30 4.34 -2.71 1.53
N TYR A 31 5.16 -3.50 2.24
CA TYR A 31 4.76 -4.86 2.64
C TYR A 31 3.74 -4.86 3.78
N LEU A 32 3.91 -3.95 4.74
CA LEU A 32 2.90 -3.76 5.80
C LEU A 32 1.56 -3.32 5.20
N LEU A 33 1.60 -2.45 4.20
CA LEU A 33 0.40 -2.01 3.47
C LEU A 33 -0.28 -3.17 2.71
N VAL A 34 0.52 -4.06 2.11
CA VAL A 34 0.00 -5.27 1.45
C VAL A 34 -0.68 -6.19 2.46
N ASP A 35 -0.04 -6.47 3.60
CA ASP A 35 -0.61 -7.34 4.63
C ASP A 35 -1.96 -6.79 5.14
N LEU A 36 -2.03 -5.48 5.43
CA LEU A 36 -3.25 -4.82 5.92
C LEU A 36 -4.41 -4.82 4.92
N ILE A 37 -4.13 -4.72 3.61
CA ILE A 37 -5.16 -4.77 2.58
C ILE A 37 -5.59 -6.21 2.30
N SER A 38 -4.66 -7.16 2.37
CA SER A 38 -4.94 -8.58 2.12
C SER A 38 -5.88 -9.17 3.17
N GLU A 39 -5.93 -8.59 4.37
CA GLU A 39 -6.95 -8.91 5.39
C GLU A 39 -8.38 -8.48 5.01
N GLN A 40 -8.52 -7.50 4.11
CA GLN A 40 -9.80 -6.88 3.76
C GLN A 40 -10.34 -7.32 2.40
N ILE A 41 -9.47 -7.70 1.45
CA ILE A 41 -9.86 -7.99 0.07
C ILE A 41 -9.06 -9.18 -0.49
N GLU A 42 -9.75 -10.09 -1.19
CA GLU A 42 -9.16 -11.28 -1.82
C GLU A 42 -8.43 -10.96 -3.14
N PHE A 43 -7.29 -10.28 -3.05
CA PHE A 43 -6.34 -10.10 -4.16
C PHE A 43 -4.99 -10.74 -3.86
N SER A 44 -4.21 -11.04 -4.90
CA SER A 44 -2.82 -11.48 -4.70
C SER A 44 -1.97 -10.34 -4.13
N HIS A 45 -1.02 -10.68 -3.27
CA HIS A 45 -0.08 -9.72 -2.69
C HIS A 45 0.64 -8.90 -3.77
N ASP A 46 1.10 -9.54 -4.85
CA ASP A 46 1.74 -8.86 -5.99
C ASP A 46 0.84 -7.80 -6.62
N ARG A 47 -0.47 -8.10 -6.73
CA ARG A 47 -1.43 -7.17 -7.32
C ARG A 47 -1.68 -5.98 -6.40
N ILE A 48 -1.85 -6.24 -5.11
CA ILE A 48 -2.02 -5.21 -4.09
C ILE A 48 -0.77 -4.30 -4.05
N GLU A 49 0.42 -4.90 -4.03
CA GLU A 49 1.70 -4.17 -4.03
C GLU A 49 1.83 -3.28 -5.27
N ALA A 50 1.51 -3.81 -6.46
CA ALA A 50 1.56 -3.04 -7.70
C ALA A 50 0.65 -1.80 -7.63
N VAL A 51 -0.57 -1.95 -7.11
CA VAL A 51 -1.51 -0.83 -6.96
C VAL A 51 -1.02 0.16 -5.89
N ILE A 52 -0.51 -0.29 -4.75
CA ILE A 52 0.09 0.57 -3.73
C ILE A 52 1.21 1.42 -4.33
N ARG A 53 2.13 0.80 -5.07
CA ARG A 53 3.25 1.51 -5.73
C ARG A 53 2.76 2.51 -6.76
N GLU A 54 1.77 2.14 -7.56
CA GLU A 54 1.18 3.02 -8.58
C GLU A 54 0.53 4.26 -7.93
N GLU A 55 -0.34 4.06 -6.95
CA GLU A 55 -1.09 5.15 -6.31
C GLU A 55 -0.20 6.03 -5.41
N ALA A 56 0.75 5.43 -4.68
CA ALA A 56 1.73 6.19 -3.92
C ALA A 56 2.60 7.07 -4.84
N SER A 57 3.00 6.56 -6.00
CA SER A 57 3.76 7.33 -6.99
C SER A 57 2.95 8.50 -7.56
N LYS A 58 1.67 8.31 -7.88
CA LYS A 58 0.79 9.39 -8.35
C LYS A 58 0.66 10.52 -7.33
N ARG A 59 0.67 10.16 -6.05
CA ARG A 59 0.48 11.07 -4.90
C ARG A 59 1.80 11.61 -4.32
N ALA A 60 2.94 11.24 -4.90
CA ALA A 60 4.28 11.55 -4.38
C ALA A 60 4.49 11.13 -2.90
N ILE A 61 3.83 10.03 -2.49
CA ILE A 61 4.04 9.43 -1.16
C ILE A 61 5.32 8.58 -1.22
N PRO A 62 6.37 8.90 -0.44
CA PRO A 62 7.56 8.10 -0.39
C PRO A 62 7.26 6.72 0.19
N LEU A 63 7.58 5.68 -0.56
CA LEU A 63 7.62 4.31 -0.04
C LEU A 63 9.01 4.04 0.49
N LEU A 64 9.08 3.44 1.67
CA LEU A 64 10.35 2.98 2.23
C LEU A 64 10.95 1.94 1.28
N PRO A 65 12.29 1.90 1.16
CA PRO A 65 12.93 0.86 0.39
C PRO A 65 12.46 -0.49 0.92
N ALA A 66 11.99 -1.33 0.00
CA ALA A 66 11.65 -2.71 0.31
C ALA A 66 12.89 -3.35 0.95
N ARG A 67 12.88 -3.50 2.26
CA ARG A 67 13.90 -4.29 2.92
C ARG A 67 13.71 -5.72 2.41
N PRO A 68 14.79 -6.46 2.12
CA PRO A 68 14.64 -7.90 1.95
C PRO A 68 13.90 -8.39 3.19
N GLN A 69 12.72 -9.01 3.02
CA GLN A 69 12.09 -9.70 4.13
C GLN A 69 13.09 -10.76 4.58
N THR A 70 13.74 -10.52 5.71
CA THR A 70 14.47 -11.57 6.40
C THR A 70 13.42 -12.62 6.72
N GLN A 71 13.46 -13.76 6.00
CA GLN A 71 12.64 -14.92 6.31
C GLN A 71 12.83 -15.23 7.79
N HIS A 72 11.77 -15.08 8.58
CA HIS A 72 11.76 -15.35 10.00
C HIS A 72 10.72 -16.42 10.31
#